data_AF-A0AAA9T155-F1
#
_entry.id   AF-A0AAA9T155-F1
#
_cell.length_a   1.000
_cell.length_b   1.000
_cell.length_c   1.000
_cell.angle_alpha   90.00
_cell.angle_beta   90.00
_cell.angle_gamma   90.00
#
_symmetry.space_group_name_H-M   'P 1'
#
loop_
_entity.id
_entity.type
_entity.pdbx_description
1 polymer ?
#
loop_
_entity_poly.entity_id
_entity_poly.type
_entity_poly.pdbx_seq_one_letter_code
_entity_poly.pdbx_strand_id
1 'polypeptide(L)'
;MKEMGIPDHLTCLLRNLYAGQEATVRTGYGATDWFQIGKGVHQGCILSPCLFNLYAEYIMRNAGLEEAQAGIKIAGRNINNLRYADDITFMAESEEELKSLLIKVKEENEKVGLKLHIQKTKIMAPSPITSWDIDVETVADFIFLGSKIIADGDCSHEIKRHLLLGRKVKKQRHYFANKSSSSHSYGSSSTHVWM
;
A
#
# COMPACT_ATOMS: atom_id res chain seq x y z
N MET A 1 19.66 -6.81 2.37
CA MET A 1 20.61 -5.67 2.28
C MET A 1 21.93 -6.07 1.63
N LYS A 2 22.67 -7.05 2.19
CA LYS A 2 23.90 -7.56 1.59
C LYS A 2 23.69 -8.11 0.18
N GLU A 3 22.66 -8.93 -0.01
CA GLU A 3 22.27 -9.47 -1.33
C GLU A 3 21.85 -8.39 -2.33
N MET A 4 21.38 -7.24 -1.84
CA MET A 4 21.02 -6.09 -2.67
C MET A 4 22.23 -5.19 -2.99
N GLY A 5 23.45 -5.63 -2.67
CA GLY A 5 24.69 -4.90 -2.97
C GLY A 5 24.97 -3.70 -2.07
N ILE A 6 24.30 -3.59 -0.91
CA ILE A 6 24.55 -2.48 0.02
C ILE A 6 25.88 -2.71 0.75
N PRO A 7 26.81 -1.73 0.75
CA PRO A 7 28.09 -1.83 1.45
C PRO A 7 27.96 -2.22 2.93
N ASP A 8 28.91 -3.00 3.43
CA ASP A 8 28.88 -3.51 4.80
C ASP A 8 28.87 -2.40 5.86
N HIS A 9 29.57 -1.29 5.63
CA HIS A 9 29.60 -0.17 6.57
C HIS A 9 28.21 0.49 6.73
N LEU A 10 27.45 0.64 5.64
CA LEU A 10 26.07 1.14 5.68
C LEU A 10 25.13 0.12 6.34
N THR A 11 25.31 -1.17 6.02
CA THR A 11 24.53 -2.24 6.66
C THR A 11 24.76 -2.26 8.18
N CYS A 12 26.01 -2.04 8.63
CA CYS A 12 26.36 -1.94 10.04
C CYS A 12 25.71 -0.71 10.70
N LEU A 13 25.78 0.46 10.05
CA LEU A 13 25.15 1.67 10.55
C LEU A 13 23.62 1.49 10.73
N LEU A 14 22.96 0.91 9.74
CA LEU A 14 21.52 0.67 9.78
C LEU A 14 21.15 -0.39 10.83
N ARG A 15 21.97 -1.44 10.97
CA ARG A 15 21.78 -2.42 12.04
C ARG A 15 21.88 -1.77 13.42
N ASN A 16 22.86 -0.91 13.64
CA ASN A 16 23.03 -0.21 14.91
C ASN A 16 21.89 0.77 15.17
N LEU A 17 21.37 1.43 14.13
CA LEU A 17 20.19 2.28 14.24
C LEU A 17 18.96 1.50 14.72
N TYR A 18 18.77 0.28 14.24
CA TYR A 18 17.61 -0.57 14.53
C TYR A 18 17.77 -1.55 15.71
N ALA A 19 18.97 -1.66 16.29
CA ALA A 19 19.22 -2.60 17.38
C ALA A 19 18.67 -2.10 18.72
N GLY A 20 18.03 -3.01 19.49
CA GLY A 20 17.64 -2.76 20.89
C GLY A 20 16.64 -1.61 21.07
N GLN A 21 15.77 -1.38 20.10
CA GLN A 21 14.85 -0.25 20.12
C GLN A 21 13.68 -0.46 21.07
N GLU A 22 13.33 0.59 21.79
CA GLU A 22 12.14 0.65 22.63
C GLU A 22 11.24 1.81 22.19
N ALA A 23 9.93 1.64 22.35
CA ALA A 23 8.93 2.67 22.12
C ALA A 23 7.93 2.73 23.29
N THR A 24 7.27 3.88 23.41
CA THR A 24 6.10 4.10 24.25
C THR A 24 5.06 4.90 23.45
N VAL A 25 3.77 4.67 23.71
CA VAL A 25 2.69 5.41 23.06
C VAL A 25 2.20 6.50 24.01
N ARG A 26 2.28 7.76 23.56
CA ARG A 26 1.72 8.90 24.29
C ARG A 26 0.25 9.07 23.90
N THR A 27 -0.63 8.98 24.89
CA THR A 27 -2.08 9.18 24.75
C THR A 27 -2.54 10.40 25.56
N GLY A 28 -3.82 10.80 25.41
CA GLY A 28 -4.41 11.85 26.25
C GLY A 28 -4.51 11.49 27.74
N TYR A 29 -4.35 10.21 28.09
CA TYR A 29 -4.40 9.70 29.48
C TYR A 29 -3.00 9.48 30.08
N GLY A 30 -1.93 9.73 29.32
CA GLY A 30 -0.55 9.45 29.73
C GLY A 30 0.22 8.62 28.71
N ALA A 31 1.48 8.32 29.02
CA ALA A 31 2.33 7.41 28.25
C ALA A 31 2.10 5.97 28.69
N THR A 32 2.14 5.02 27.75
CA THR A 32 2.18 3.59 28.07
C THR A 32 3.55 3.21 28.63
N ASP A 33 3.67 1.99 29.17
CA ASP A 33 4.97 1.41 29.45
C ASP A 33 5.80 1.27 28.17
N TRP A 34 7.12 1.22 28.36
CA TRP A 34 8.07 0.96 27.28
C TRP A 34 7.96 -0.48 26.81
N PHE A 35 8.04 -0.68 25.49
CA PHE A 35 8.06 -1.99 24.87
C PHE A 35 9.12 -2.06 23.77
N GLN A 36 9.66 -3.25 23.55
CA GLN A 36 10.69 -3.50 22.55
C GLN A 36 10.10 -3.56 21.14
N ILE A 37 10.75 -2.90 20.19
CA ILE A 37 10.38 -2.94 18.77
C ILE A 37 11.06 -4.14 18.12
N GLY A 38 10.28 -5.17 17.80
CA GLY A 38 10.81 -6.40 17.18
C GLY A 38 10.93 -6.35 15.65
N LYS A 39 9.98 -5.71 14.97
CA LYS A 39 9.90 -5.64 13.50
C LYS A 39 9.26 -4.35 13.05
N GLY A 40 9.71 -3.83 11.92
CA GLY A 40 9.14 -2.65 11.26
C GLY A 40 10.17 -1.57 10.99
N VAL A 41 9.73 -0.54 10.27
CA VAL A 41 10.49 0.68 10.01
C VAL A 41 9.89 1.83 10.83
N HIS A 42 10.67 2.85 11.14
CA HIS A 42 10.18 4.01 11.89
C HIS A 42 9.19 4.83 11.07
N GLN A 43 7.95 4.94 11.54
CA GLN A 43 7.01 5.88 10.93
C GLN A 43 7.50 7.31 11.15
N GLY A 44 7.50 8.12 10.07
CA GLY A 44 8.02 9.49 10.08
C GLY A 44 9.54 9.61 9.89
N CYS A 45 10.30 8.51 9.86
CA CYS A 45 11.72 8.57 9.53
C CYS A 45 11.95 8.68 8.02
N ILE A 46 12.86 9.59 7.62
CA ILE A 46 13.20 9.84 6.22
C ILE A 46 13.78 8.62 5.49
N LEU A 47 14.41 7.69 6.22
CA LEU A 47 15.01 6.48 5.64
C LEU A 47 14.00 5.34 5.48
N SER A 48 12.91 5.35 6.25
CA SER A 48 11.94 4.26 6.27
C SER A 48 11.32 3.95 4.91
N PRO A 49 10.92 4.94 4.08
CA PRO A 49 10.43 4.66 2.73
C PRO A 49 11.47 3.96 1.85
N CYS A 50 12.73 4.37 1.90
CA CYS A 50 13.81 3.75 1.14
C CYS A 50 14.07 2.32 1.59
N LEU A 51 14.06 2.07 2.91
CA LEU A 51 14.22 0.73 3.47
C LEU A 51 13.06 -0.17 3.05
N PHE A 52 11.82 0.32 3.12
CA PHE A 52 10.65 -0.44 2.69
C PHE A 52 10.73 -0.79 1.20
N ASN A 53 11.07 0.18 0.34
CA ASN A 53 11.23 -0.07 -1.09
C ASN A 53 12.33 -1.09 -1.38
N LEU A 54 13.42 -1.07 -0.64
CA LEU A 54 14.48 -2.08 -0.75
C LEU A 54 13.97 -3.50 -0.43
N TYR A 55 13.17 -3.64 0.63
CA TYR A 55 12.56 -4.92 0.98
C TYR A 55 11.56 -5.39 -0.09
N ALA A 56 10.70 -4.50 -0.56
CA ALA A 56 9.74 -4.80 -1.62
C ALA A 56 10.46 -5.24 -2.91
N GLU A 57 11.53 -4.53 -3.29
CA GLU A 57 12.33 -4.89 -4.47
C GLU A 57 13.03 -6.24 -4.31
N TYR A 58 13.60 -6.53 -3.14
CA TYR A 58 14.18 -7.83 -2.83
C TYR A 58 13.17 -8.97 -3.02
N ILE A 59 11.94 -8.80 -2.53
CA ILE A 59 10.86 -9.78 -2.69
C ILE A 59 10.50 -9.98 -4.16
N MET A 60 10.36 -8.90 -4.93
CA MET A 60 9.98 -9.00 -6.35
C MET A 60 11.04 -9.69 -7.20
N ARG A 61 12.33 -9.45 -6.92
CA ARG A 61 13.44 -10.13 -7.59
C ARG A 61 13.47 -11.62 -7.26
N ASN A 62 13.34 -11.95 -5.98
CA ASN A 62 13.35 -13.36 -5.56
C ASN A 62 12.12 -14.13 -6.03
N ALA A 63 10.99 -13.45 -6.22
CA ALA A 63 9.79 -14.04 -6.80
C ALA A 63 9.92 -14.26 -8.32
N GLY A 64 11.01 -13.78 -8.94
CA GLY A 64 11.30 -13.98 -10.37
C GLY A 64 10.30 -13.29 -11.29
N LEU A 65 9.83 -12.09 -10.91
CA LEU A 65 8.85 -11.34 -11.70
C LEU A 65 9.48 -10.72 -12.96
N GLU A 66 10.77 -10.42 -12.98
CA GLU A 66 11.42 -9.85 -14.17
C GLU A 66 11.56 -10.89 -15.29
N GLU A 67 11.81 -12.14 -14.93
CA GLU A 67 11.94 -13.26 -15.86
C GLU A 67 10.58 -13.90 -16.22
N ALA A 68 9.53 -13.54 -15.50
CA ALA A 68 8.19 -14.06 -15.76
C ALA A 68 7.67 -13.62 -17.13
N GLN A 69 7.23 -14.59 -17.93
CA GLN A 69 6.52 -14.31 -19.19
C GLN A 69 5.10 -13.78 -18.96
N ALA A 70 4.55 -13.99 -17.75
CA ALA A 70 3.26 -13.48 -17.32
C ALA A 70 3.26 -11.96 -17.20
N GLY A 71 2.20 -11.30 -17.67
CA GLY A 71 2.05 -9.85 -17.65
C GLY A 71 1.29 -9.31 -18.86
N ILE A 72 1.16 -7.98 -18.95
CA ILE A 72 0.58 -7.30 -20.10
C ILE A 72 1.69 -6.68 -20.94
N LYS A 73 1.69 -6.96 -22.25
CA LYS A 73 2.66 -6.37 -23.18
C LYS A 73 2.29 -4.94 -23.56
N ILE A 74 3.08 -3.97 -23.12
CA ILE A 74 2.93 -2.56 -23.46
C ILE A 74 4.23 -2.05 -24.10
N ALA A 75 4.14 -1.54 -25.33
CA ALA A 75 5.28 -0.99 -26.08
C ALA A 75 6.50 -1.95 -26.14
N GLY A 76 6.25 -3.25 -26.31
CA GLY A 76 7.30 -4.28 -26.38
C GLY A 76 7.91 -4.69 -25.04
N ARG A 77 7.39 -4.18 -23.92
CA ARG A 77 7.80 -4.57 -22.56
C ARG A 77 6.67 -5.32 -21.87
N ASN A 78 7.03 -6.34 -21.10
CA ASN A 78 6.08 -7.05 -20.26
C ASN A 78 5.91 -6.30 -18.93
N ILE A 79 4.67 -5.93 -18.58
CA ILE A 79 4.35 -5.25 -17.32
C ILE A 79 3.43 -6.15 -16.51
N ASN A 80 3.94 -6.67 -15.40
CA ASN A 80 3.19 -7.60 -14.55
C ASN A 80 2.91 -7.08 -13.14
N ASN A 81 3.53 -5.97 -12.74
CA ASN A 81 3.28 -5.33 -11.47
C ASN A 81 3.36 -3.80 -11.52
N LEU A 82 2.54 -3.14 -10.72
CA LEU A 82 2.66 -1.73 -10.36
C LEU A 82 2.77 -1.65 -8.84
N ARG A 83 3.64 -0.76 -8.35
CA ARG A 83 3.98 -0.68 -6.93
C ARG A 83 3.97 0.78 -6.48
N TYR A 84 3.24 1.07 -5.42
CA TYR A 84 3.22 2.37 -4.77
C TYR A 84 3.16 2.19 -3.26
N ALA A 85 4.26 2.52 -2.57
CA ALA A 85 4.42 2.18 -1.15
C ALA A 85 4.07 0.70 -0.92
N ASP A 86 3.14 0.40 0.00
CA ASP A 86 2.66 -0.95 0.30
C ASP A 86 1.59 -1.49 -0.67
N ASP A 87 1.03 -0.64 -1.54
CA ASP A 87 0.07 -1.07 -2.57
C ASP A 87 0.81 -1.72 -3.74
N ILE A 88 0.43 -2.96 -4.05
CA ILE A 88 0.95 -3.74 -5.17
C ILE A 88 -0.22 -4.20 -6.02
N THR A 89 -0.13 -3.98 -7.34
CA THR A 89 -1.12 -4.44 -8.32
C THR A 89 -0.43 -5.38 -9.29
N PHE A 90 -0.93 -6.59 -9.41
CA PHE A 90 -0.49 -7.54 -10.43
C PHE A 90 -1.38 -7.44 -11.67
N MET A 91 -0.79 -7.69 -12.83
CA MET A 91 -1.46 -7.67 -14.12
C MET A 91 -0.99 -8.87 -14.93
N ALA A 92 -1.90 -9.50 -15.65
CA ALA A 92 -1.62 -10.64 -16.51
C ALA A 92 -2.69 -10.76 -17.60
N GLU A 93 -2.40 -11.53 -18.65
CA GLU A 93 -3.35 -11.78 -19.74
C GLU A 93 -4.30 -12.96 -19.44
N SER A 94 -3.98 -13.80 -18.43
CA SER A 94 -4.81 -14.93 -18.01
C SER A 94 -4.95 -15.05 -16.48
N GLU A 95 -5.99 -15.76 -16.04
CA GLU A 95 -6.25 -16.08 -14.63
C GLU A 95 -5.08 -16.88 -14.02
N GLU A 96 -4.58 -17.87 -14.76
CA GLU A 96 -3.49 -18.76 -14.34
C GLU A 96 -2.18 -18.01 -14.15
N GLU A 97 -1.87 -17.08 -15.06
CA GLU A 97 -0.71 -16.21 -14.95
C GLU A 97 -0.79 -15.30 -13.72
N LEU A 98 -1.95 -14.67 -13.51
CA LEU A 98 -2.19 -13.82 -12.34
C LEU A 98 -2.05 -14.62 -11.03
N LYS A 99 -2.60 -15.85 -11.01
CA LYS A 99 -2.48 -16.78 -9.87
C LYS A 99 -1.03 -17.14 -9.60
N SER A 100 -0.26 -17.44 -10.65
CA SER A 100 1.17 -17.74 -10.53
C SER A 100 1.96 -16.59 -9.92
N LEU A 101 1.73 -15.36 -10.39
CA LEU A 101 2.38 -14.15 -9.86
C LEU A 101 2.05 -13.94 -8.37
N LEU A 102 0.77 -14.07 -8.00
CA LEU A 102 0.32 -13.90 -6.64
C LEU A 102 0.93 -14.93 -5.69
N ILE A 103 0.99 -16.22 -6.08
CA ILE A 103 1.56 -17.29 -5.26
C ILE A 103 3.06 -17.07 -5.04
N LYS A 104 3.82 -16.76 -6.10
CA LYS A 104 5.26 -16.49 -6.00
C LYS A 104 5.56 -15.35 -5.01
N VAL A 105 4.83 -14.24 -5.13
CA VAL A 105 5.02 -13.11 -4.20
C VAL A 105 4.56 -13.43 -2.79
N LYS A 106 3.48 -14.20 -2.63
CA LYS A 106 3.02 -14.65 -1.31
C LYS A 106 4.10 -15.47 -0.60
N GLU A 107 4.68 -16.45 -1.29
CA GLU A 107 5.73 -17.31 -0.74
C GLU A 107 6.98 -16.51 -0.35
N GLU A 108 7.44 -15.58 -1.19
CA GLU A 108 8.58 -14.72 -0.87
C GLU A 108 8.30 -13.73 0.27
N ASN A 109 7.08 -13.18 0.34
CA ASN A 109 6.67 -12.33 1.46
C ASN A 109 6.73 -13.09 2.79
N GLU A 110 6.24 -14.32 2.83
CA GLU A 110 6.21 -15.14 4.05
C GLU A 110 7.63 -15.44 4.56
N LYS A 111 8.60 -15.67 3.66
CA LYS A 111 10.03 -15.87 4.01
C LYS A 111 10.65 -14.69 4.73
N VAL A 112 10.22 -13.47 4.41
CA VAL A 112 10.69 -12.23 5.06
C VAL A 112 9.77 -11.75 6.18
N GLY A 113 8.75 -12.53 6.52
CA GLY A 113 7.81 -12.23 7.62
C GLY A 113 6.77 -11.16 7.30
N LEU A 114 6.52 -10.88 6.01
CA LEU A 114 5.39 -10.08 5.56
C LEU A 114 4.20 -10.99 5.22
N LYS A 115 2.99 -10.46 5.35
CA LYS A 115 1.75 -11.19 5.04
C LYS A 115 0.87 -10.36 4.12
N LEU A 116 0.35 -11.01 3.08
CA LEU A 116 -0.67 -10.40 2.23
C LEU A 116 -1.98 -10.26 3.00
N HIS A 117 -2.60 -9.08 2.91
CA HIS A 117 -3.90 -8.83 3.50
C HIS A 117 -5.01 -9.27 2.54
N ILE A 118 -5.34 -10.56 2.55
CA ILE A 118 -6.29 -11.18 1.61
C ILE A 118 -7.62 -10.42 1.53
N GLN A 119 -8.20 -10.02 2.67
CA GLN A 119 -9.48 -9.28 2.70
C GLN A 119 -9.43 -7.91 2.00
N LYS A 120 -8.25 -7.28 1.89
CA LYS A 120 -8.04 -6.01 1.18
C LYS A 120 -7.65 -6.22 -0.28
N THR A 121 -7.16 -7.42 -0.61
CA THR A 121 -6.80 -7.80 -1.97
C THR A 121 -8.10 -8.00 -2.74
N LYS A 122 -8.16 -7.45 -3.95
CA LYS A 122 -9.29 -7.58 -4.87
C LYS A 122 -8.76 -8.01 -6.22
N ILE A 123 -9.57 -8.79 -6.95
CA ILE A 123 -9.29 -9.09 -8.35
C ILE A 123 -10.33 -8.38 -9.21
N MET A 124 -9.87 -7.80 -10.31
CA MET A 124 -10.73 -7.20 -11.32
C MET A 124 -10.52 -7.95 -12.62
N ALA A 125 -11.59 -8.56 -13.13
CA ALA A 125 -11.56 -9.34 -14.35
C ALA A 125 -12.85 -9.13 -15.15
N PRO A 126 -12.84 -9.30 -16.49
CA PRO A 126 -14.04 -9.17 -17.32
C PRO A 126 -15.12 -10.21 -17.02
N SER A 127 -14.77 -11.32 -16.36
CA SER A 127 -15.67 -12.41 -16.02
C SER A 127 -15.35 -12.95 -14.63
N PRO A 128 -16.32 -13.57 -13.93
CA PRO A 128 -16.07 -14.18 -12.64
C PRO A 128 -14.97 -15.23 -12.72
N ILE A 129 -14.01 -15.12 -11.82
CA ILE A 129 -12.91 -16.05 -11.65
C ILE A 129 -13.45 -17.28 -10.93
N THR A 130 -13.24 -18.46 -11.50
CA THR A 130 -13.81 -19.73 -10.99
C THR A 130 -12.76 -20.73 -10.54
N SER A 131 -11.49 -20.52 -10.89
CA SER A 131 -10.37 -21.46 -10.69
C SER A 131 -9.35 -20.90 -9.67
N TRP A 132 -9.85 -20.43 -8.53
CA TRP A 132 -9.01 -19.80 -7.50
C TRP A 132 -9.19 -20.48 -6.12
N ASP A 133 -8.10 -21.02 -5.56
CA ASP A 133 -8.10 -21.67 -4.23
C ASP A 133 -7.90 -20.66 -3.07
N ILE A 134 -7.70 -19.38 -3.41
CA ILE A 134 -7.51 -18.29 -2.47
C ILE A 134 -8.80 -17.46 -2.44
N ASP A 135 -9.36 -17.26 -1.26
CA ASP A 135 -10.60 -16.49 -1.06
C ASP A 135 -10.38 -14.98 -1.28
N VAL A 136 -10.24 -14.57 -2.54
CA VAL A 136 -10.06 -13.18 -2.96
C VAL A 136 -11.33 -12.70 -3.67
N GLU A 137 -11.87 -11.58 -3.21
CA GLU A 137 -13.09 -11.00 -3.79
C GLU A 137 -12.83 -10.49 -5.22
N THR A 138 -13.69 -10.90 -6.15
CA THR A 138 -13.73 -10.34 -7.51
C THR A 138 -14.67 -9.13 -7.55
N VAL A 139 -14.20 -8.00 -8.07
CA VAL A 139 -14.93 -6.73 -8.11
C VAL A 139 -15.04 -6.18 -9.53
N ALA A 140 -16.14 -5.48 -9.82
CA ALA A 140 -16.35 -4.78 -11.09
C ALA A 140 -15.75 -3.36 -11.10
N ASP A 141 -15.57 -2.77 -9.92
CA ASP A 141 -14.93 -1.47 -9.74
C ASP A 141 -14.10 -1.41 -8.46
N PHE A 142 -13.05 -0.58 -8.48
CA PHE A 142 -12.14 -0.42 -7.35
C PHE A 142 -11.58 1.01 -7.28
N ILE A 143 -11.32 1.50 -6.07
CA ILE A 143 -10.60 2.76 -5.87
C ILE A 143 -9.11 2.46 -5.74
N PHE A 144 -8.35 2.73 -6.79
CA PHE A 144 -6.90 2.56 -6.83
C PHE A 144 -6.20 3.91 -6.76
N LEU A 145 -5.36 4.13 -5.73
CA LEU A 145 -4.60 5.37 -5.53
C LEU A 145 -5.45 6.66 -5.62
N GLY A 146 -6.72 6.58 -5.19
CA GLY A 146 -7.66 7.70 -5.21
C GLY A 146 -8.51 7.80 -6.47
N SER A 147 -8.17 7.08 -7.54
CA SER A 147 -8.92 7.00 -8.80
C SER A 147 -9.89 5.84 -8.83
N LYS A 148 -11.05 6.01 -9.47
CA LYS A 148 -12.03 4.93 -9.63
C LYS A 148 -11.78 4.21 -10.96
N ILE A 149 -11.42 2.94 -10.88
CA ILE A 149 -11.23 2.06 -12.04
C ILE A 149 -12.43 1.14 -12.14
N ILE A 150 -12.94 0.94 -13.36
CA ILE A 150 -14.07 0.06 -13.68
C ILE A 150 -13.61 -0.93 -14.74
N ALA A 151 -14.08 -2.17 -14.63
CA ALA A 151 -13.70 -3.27 -15.53
C ALA A 151 -14.03 -3.01 -17.02
N ASP A 152 -15.01 -2.14 -17.31
CA ASP A 152 -15.39 -1.75 -18.68
C ASP A 152 -14.54 -0.60 -19.26
N GLY A 153 -13.67 0.01 -18.44
CA GLY A 153 -12.83 1.14 -18.83
C GLY A 153 -13.53 2.50 -18.90
N ASP A 154 -14.80 2.63 -18.48
CA ASP A 154 -15.52 3.91 -18.55
C ASP A 154 -15.04 4.91 -17.48
N CYS A 155 -14.34 5.96 -17.92
CA CYS A 155 -13.89 7.05 -17.06
C CYS A 155 -15.01 8.01 -16.62
N SER A 156 -16.22 7.94 -17.19
CA SER A 156 -17.30 8.90 -16.90
C SER A 156 -17.69 8.89 -15.42
N HIS A 157 -17.63 7.72 -14.79
CA HIS A 157 -17.93 7.52 -13.38
C HIS A 157 -16.90 8.19 -12.46
N GLU A 158 -15.61 8.12 -12.81
CA GLU A 158 -14.54 8.79 -12.08
C GLU A 158 -14.69 10.32 -12.18
N ILE A 159 -14.93 10.84 -13.39
CA ILE A 159 -15.13 12.27 -13.63
C ILE A 159 -16.30 12.77 -12.77
N LYS A 160 -17.44 12.07 -12.79
CA LYS A 160 -18.61 12.39 -11.95
C LYS A 160 -18.24 12.38 -10.46
N ARG A 161 -17.49 11.37 -10.00
CA ARG A 161 -17.04 11.27 -8.60
C ARG A 161 -16.18 12.46 -8.18
N HIS A 162 -15.19 12.86 -8.99
CA HIS A 162 -14.34 14.00 -8.69
C HIS A 162 -15.10 15.33 -8.68
N LEU A 163 -16.05 15.53 -9.60
CA LEU A 163 -16.94 16.70 -9.58
C LEU A 163 -17.76 16.79 -8.28
N LEU A 164 -18.28 15.66 -7.80
CA LEU A 164 -19.04 15.60 -6.54
C LEU A 164 -18.15 15.86 -5.32
N LEU A 165 -16.95 15.27 -5.28
CA LEU A 165 -15.97 15.53 -4.22
C LEU A 165 -15.58 17.00 -4.17
N GLY A 166 -15.29 17.63 -5.31
CA GLY A 166 -14.99 19.06 -5.39
C GLY A 166 -16.14 19.94 -4.88
N ARG A 167 -17.38 19.61 -5.22
CA ARG A 167 -18.58 20.31 -4.69
C ARG A 167 -18.71 20.18 -3.17
N LYS A 168 -18.41 18.99 -2.61
CA LYS A 168 -18.43 18.74 -1.16
C LYS A 168 -17.38 19.58 -0.43
N VAL A 169 -16.15 19.60 -0.94
CA VAL A 169 -15.06 20.43 -0.39
C VAL A 169 -15.43 21.91 -0.44
N LYS A 170 -16.03 22.39 -1.54
CA LYS A 170 -16.48 23.80 -1.65
C LYS A 170 -17.53 24.17 -0.60
N LYS A 171 -18.49 23.28 -0.31
CA LYS A 171 -19.49 23.49 0.76
C LYS A 171 -18.84 23.52 2.14
N GLN A 172 -17.93 22.59 2.43
CA GLN A 172 -17.20 22.56 3.70
C GLN A 172 -16.33 23.81 3.87
N ARG A 173 -15.64 24.26 2.82
CA ARG A 173 -14.83 25.48 2.86
C ARG A 173 -15.67 26.73 3.14
N HIS A 174 -16.89 26.81 2.59
CA HIS A 174 -17.82 27.90 2.93
C HIS A 174 -18.25 27.83 4.41
N TYR A 175 -18.49 26.62 4.94
CA TYR A 175 -18.80 26.42 6.35
C TYR A 175 -17.65 26.84 7.28
N PHE A 176 -16.40 26.49 6.95
CA PHE A 176 -15.22 26.88 7.74
C PHE A 176 -14.88 28.38 7.59
N ALA A 177 -15.06 28.97 6.41
CA ALA A 177 -14.79 30.38 6.18
C ALA A 177 -15.82 31.31 6.85
N ASN A 178 -17.04 30.83 7.09
CA ASN A 178 -18.11 31.60 7.74
C ASN A 178 -18.27 31.31 9.24
N LYS A 179 -17.42 30.47 9.83
CA LYS A 179 -17.36 30.30 11.28
C LYS A 179 -16.56 31.47 11.86
N SER A 180 -17.25 32.45 12.44
CA SER A 180 -16.61 33.50 13.23
C SER A 180 -15.92 32.88 14.45
N SER A 181 -14.70 33.35 14.73
CA SER A 181 -13.92 33.02 15.92
C SER A 181 -14.60 33.57 17.18
N SER A 182 -15.59 32.86 17.72
CA SER A 182 -16.17 33.22 19.01
C SER A 182 -16.64 31.99 19.79
N SER A 183 -16.05 31.88 20.98
CA SER A 183 -16.37 31.03 22.15
C SER A 183 -16.05 29.53 22.10
N HIS A 184 -15.24 29.16 23.10
CA HIS A 184 -14.87 27.82 23.55
C HIS A 184 -16.09 26.92 23.76
N SER A 185 -16.09 25.76 23.09
CA SER A 185 -16.55 24.51 23.69
C SER A 185 -15.76 23.35 23.07
N TYR A 186 -15.08 22.60 23.94
CA TYR A 186 -14.37 21.39 23.58
C TYR A 186 -15.37 20.36 23.05
N GLY A 187 -15.17 19.96 21.80
CA GLY A 187 -15.95 18.94 21.11
C GLY A 187 -15.19 18.51 19.86
N SER A 188 -13.96 18.06 20.04
CA SER A 188 -13.10 17.60 18.94
C SER A 188 -13.56 16.21 18.52
N SER A 189 -14.35 16.10 17.44
CA SER A 189 -14.48 14.82 16.75
C SER A 189 -13.13 14.52 16.12
N SER A 190 -12.40 13.60 16.71
CA SER A 190 -11.05 13.23 16.31
C SER A 190 -11.06 12.56 14.93
N THR A 191 -10.88 13.35 13.89
CA THR A 191 -10.22 12.92 12.65
C THR A 191 -9.00 13.81 12.47
N HIS A 192 -7.92 13.45 13.16
CA HIS A 192 -6.59 13.99 12.92
C HIS A 192 -5.75 12.86 12.33
N VAL A 193 -5.66 12.83 11.01
CA VAL A 193 -4.53 12.26 10.29
C VAL A 193 -3.62 13.45 10.01
N TRP A 194 -2.44 13.47 10.59
CA TRP A 194 -1.36 14.35 10.17
C TRP A 194 -0.25 13.46 9.60
N MET A 195 0.25 13.85 8.43
CA MET A 195 1.42 13.31 7.74
C MET A 195 2.71 13.73 8.46
#